data_AF-A0A662UKN8-F1
#
_entry.id   AF-A0A662UKN8-F1
#
_cell.length_a   1.000
_cell.length_b   1.000
_cell.length_c   1.000
_cell.angle_alpha   90.00
_cell.angle_beta   90.00
_cell.angle_gamma   90.00
#
_symmetry.space_group_name_H-M   'P 1'
#
loop_
_entity.id
_entity.type
_entity.pdbx_description
1 polymer ?
#
loop_
_entity_poly.entity_id
_entity_poly.type
_entity_poly.pdbx_seq_one_letter_code
_entity_poly.pdbx_strand_id
1 'polypeptide(L)'
;MITLLTDTYYLLRLPEFFEKLEKKIISRGYSPRNIELVITESQLMKIEQVFIVNIRKILERVNQRLQMSREKIKITELIKILKDEALTIFLIALHIYLGVSADEILRIISKDKKKSRKKISRQDLKTLAGNLQRNLGEVLYKKESDRIGSTRLRAKIRRFLEDLLKRKEIILSVRRVDVRDEEVKKLSSKFWKERCKKECNKRPDSEDIKLALQFSRIMVQSKKIEILIQEREKECLTCIITYCKTF
;
A
#
# COMPACT_ATOMS: atom_id res chain seq x y z
N MET A 1 4.90 -10.92 20.18
CA MET A 1 4.75 -10.19 18.91
C MET A 1 3.50 -10.70 18.19
N ILE A 2 2.78 -9.82 17.51
CA ILE A 2 1.59 -10.14 16.71
C ILE A 2 1.95 -9.84 15.27
N THR A 3 1.68 -10.81 14.41
CA THR A 3 1.91 -10.62 12.97
C THR A 3 0.64 -10.09 12.35
N LEU A 4 0.73 -8.93 11.74
CA LEU A 4 -0.34 -8.30 11.00
C LEU A 4 -0.11 -8.51 9.51
N LEU A 5 -1.09 -9.12 8.86
CA LEU A 5 -1.07 -9.34 7.42
C LEU A 5 -2.03 -8.36 6.76
N THR A 6 -1.62 -7.72 5.67
CA THR A 6 -2.49 -6.77 4.97
C THR A 6 -2.45 -6.97 3.46
N ASP A 7 -3.54 -6.67 2.77
CA ASP A 7 -3.59 -6.65 1.31
C ASP A 7 -3.01 -5.33 0.74
N THR A 8 -2.81 -5.31 -0.59
CA THR A 8 -2.31 -4.11 -1.28
C THR A 8 -3.30 -2.94 -1.22
N TYR A 9 -4.60 -3.22 -1.02
CA TYR A 9 -5.65 -2.21 -1.00
C TYR A 9 -5.45 -1.19 0.13
N TYR A 10 -5.23 -1.65 1.37
CA TYR A 10 -5.00 -0.72 2.48
C TYR A 10 -3.64 -0.01 2.40
N LEU A 11 -2.61 -0.65 1.87
CA LEU A 11 -1.31 0.00 1.65
C LEU A 11 -1.42 1.16 0.65
N LEU A 12 -2.36 1.08 -0.30
CA LEU A 12 -2.71 2.17 -1.21
C LEU A 12 -3.68 3.18 -0.60
N ARG A 13 -4.22 2.94 0.59
CA ARG A 13 -5.19 3.79 1.29
C ARG A 13 -4.76 3.99 2.73
N LEU A 14 -3.62 4.62 2.93
CA LEU A 14 -3.00 4.77 4.25
C LEU A 14 -3.93 5.35 5.34
N PRO A 15 -4.79 6.36 5.07
CA PRO A 15 -5.73 6.83 6.10
C PRO A 15 -6.67 5.72 6.60
N GLU A 16 -7.19 4.91 5.68
CA GLU A 16 -8.08 3.78 5.99
C GLU A 16 -7.30 2.66 6.69
N PHE A 17 -6.08 2.38 6.23
CA PHE A 17 -5.17 1.44 6.89
C PHE A 17 -4.96 1.80 8.37
N PHE A 18 -4.54 3.03 8.66
CA PHE A 18 -4.29 3.46 10.03
C PHE A 18 -5.55 3.49 10.88
N GLU A 19 -6.70 3.87 10.32
CA GLU A 19 -7.98 3.81 11.04
C GLU A 19 -8.35 2.36 11.41
N LYS A 20 -8.19 1.41 10.48
CA LYS A 20 -8.46 0.00 10.76
C LYS A 20 -7.45 -0.64 11.70
N LEU A 21 -6.18 -0.26 11.56
CA LEU A 21 -5.10 -0.68 12.44
C LEU A 21 -5.40 -0.27 13.88
N GLU A 22 -5.72 1.00 14.11
CA GLU A 22 -6.09 1.52 15.44
C GLU A 22 -7.33 0.79 15.97
N LYS A 23 -8.37 0.61 15.16
CA LYS A 23 -9.58 -0.13 15.56
C LYS A 23 -9.32 -1.59 15.91
N LYS A 24 -8.50 -2.34 15.16
CA LYS A 24 -8.28 -3.77 15.43
C LYS A 24 -7.30 -4.04 16.56
N ILE A 25 -6.30 -3.18 16.72
CA ILE A 25 -5.15 -3.48 17.58
C ILE A 25 -5.27 -2.77 18.92
N ILE A 26 -5.62 -1.48 18.93
CA ILE A 26 -5.72 -0.70 20.17
C ILE A 26 -6.95 -1.16 20.95
N SER A 27 -8.08 -1.42 20.29
CA SER A 27 -9.28 -1.95 20.97
C SER A 27 -9.08 -3.32 21.61
N ARG A 28 -8.12 -4.11 21.10
CA ARG A 28 -7.76 -5.43 21.63
C ARG A 28 -6.63 -5.38 22.68
N GLY A 29 -6.19 -4.17 23.07
CA GLY A 29 -5.17 -3.97 24.10
C GLY A 29 -3.74 -4.30 23.67
N TYR A 30 -3.49 -4.43 22.36
CA TYR A 30 -2.16 -4.72 21.86
C TYR A 30 -1.30 -3.46 21.77
N SER A 31 -0.08 -3.53 22.30
CA SER A 31 0.88 -2.44 22.22
C SER A 31 1.49 -2.33 20.81
N PRO A 32 1.57 -1.13 20.20
CA PRO A 32 2.10 -0.94 18.84
C PRO A 32 3.48 -1.54 18.58
N ARG A 33 4.41 -1.38 19.54
CA ARG A 33 5.76 -1.98 19.55
C ARG A 33 5.82 -3.50 19.40
N ASN A 34 4.70 -4.18 19.64
CA ASN A 34 4.61 -5.64 19.54
C ASN A 34 4.01 -6.10 18.21
N ILE A 35 3.82 -5.21 17.24
CA ILE A 35 3.21 -5.52 15.94
C ILE A 35 4.29 -5.57 14.87
N GLU A 36 4.27 -6.67 14.12
CA GLU A 36 5.01 -6.82 12.88
C GLU A 36 4.00 -6.81 11.72
N LEU A 37 3.98 -5.75 10.92
CA LEU A 37 3.28 -5.75 9.64
C LEU A 37 4.12 -6.52 8.62
N VAL A 38 3.58 -7.60 8.08
CA VAL A 38 4.23 -8.38 7.03
C VAL A 38 3.55 -8.13 5.68
N ILE A 39 4.35 -7.78 4.67
CA ILE A 39 3.94 -7.61 3.28
C ILE A 39 4.86 -8.42 2.35
N THR A 40 4.47 -8.59 1.09
CA THR A 40 5.34 -9.22 0.08
C THR A 40 6.10 -8.23 -0.79
N GLU A 41 7.17 -8.72 -1.40
CA GLU A 41 7.79 -8.06 -2.56
C GLU A 41 6.81 -7.83 -3.72
N SER A 42 5.85 -8.74 -3.96
CA SER A 42 4.84 -8.55 -5.02
C SER A 42 3.86 -7.41 -4.72
N GLN A 43 3.50 -7.20 -3.45
CA GLN A 43 2.68 -6.07 -3.02
C GLN A 43 3.43 -4.74 -3.21
N LEU A 44 4.72 -4.69 -2.86
CA LEU A 44 5.56 -3.52 -3.14
C LEU A 44 5.66 -3.23 -4.64
N MET A 45 5.83 -4.26 -5.47
CA MET A 45 5.85 -4.12 -6.92
C MET A 45 4.52 -3.57 -7.46
N LYS A 46 3.38 -4.01 -6.92
CA LYS A 46 2.07 -3.47 -7.32
C LYS A 46 1.90 -2.02 -6.89
N ILE A 47 2.30 -1.66 -5.67
CA ILE A 47 2.29 -0.25 -5.21
C ILE A 47 3.15 0.61 -6.14
N GLU A 48 4.33 0.13 -6.51
CA GLU A 48 5.20 0.78 -7.49
C GLU A 48 4.51 0.97 -8.86
N GLN A 49 3.88 -0.08 -9.40
CA GLN A 49 3.15 0.00 -10.67
C GLN A 49 2.03 1.04 -10.62
N VAL A 50 1.21 0.99 -9.57
CA VAL A 50 0.11 1.95 -9.34
C VAL A 50 0.66 3.37 -9.21
N PHE A 51 1.77 3.56 -8.50
CA PHE A 51 2.46 4.84 -8.40
C PHE A 51 2.84 5.39 -9.79
N ILE A 52 3.54 4.59 -10.59
CA ILE A 52 4.02 4.99 -11.93
C ILE A 52 2.85 5.42 -12.82
N VAL A 53 1.78 4.63 -12.84
CA VAL A 53 0.60 4.87 -13.70
C VAL A 53 -0.17 6.13 -13.28
N ASN A 54 -0.34 6.35 -11.97
CA ASN A 54 -1.25 7.38 -11.48
C ASN A 54 -0.57 8.72 -11.20
N ILE A 55 0.73 8.74 -10.87
CA ILE A 55 1.36 9.97 -10.36
C ILE A 55 1.30 11.13 -11.36
N ARG A 56 1.48 10.87 -12.66
CA ARG A 56 1.39 11.93 -13.70
C ARG A 56 0.00 12.59 -13.73
N LYS A 57 -1.07 11.78 -13.74
CA LYS A 57 -2.46 12.27 -13.72
C LYS A 57 -2.78 13.04 -12.44
N ILE A 58 -2.23 12.58 -11.31
CA ILE A 58 -2.40 13.25 -10.02
C ILE A 58 -1.74 14.64 -10.07
N LEU A 59 -0.51 14.74 -10.58
CA LEU A 59 0.19 16.03 -10.68
C LEU A 59 -0.52 17.02 -11.57
N GLU A 60 -1.03 16.59 -12.71
CA GLU A 60 -1.80 17.43 -13.61
C GLU A 60 -3.03 18.01 -12.90
N ARG A 61 -3.79 17.17 -12.20
CA ARG A 61 -4.96 17.58 -11.42
C ARG A 61 -4.60 18.57 -10.30
N VAL A 62 -3.50 18.35 -9.60
CA VAL A 62 -3.02 19.27 -8.55
C VAL A 62 -2.55 20.59 -9.17
N ASN A 63 -1.87 20.55 -10.32
CA ASN A 63 -1.39 21.73 -11.04
C ASN A 63 -2.55 22.61 -11.55
N GLN A 64 -3.61 22.01 -12.12
CA GLN A 64 -4.82 22.74 -12.52
C GLN A 64 -5.45 23.50 -11.34
N ARG A 65 -5.51 22.86 -10.16
CA ARG A 65 -6.01 23.53 -8.93
C ARG A 65 -5.11 24.68 -8.48
N LEU A 66 -3.80 24.51 -8.55
CA LEU A 66 -2.84 25.59 -8.30
C LEU A 66 -2.84 26.67 -9.37
N GLN A 67 -3.32 26.44 -10.58
CA GLN A 67 -3.47 27.51 -11.58
C GLN A 67 -4.65 28.42 -11.23
N MET A 68 -5.75 27.84 -10.75
CA MET A 68 -6.93 28.59 -10.32
C MET A 68 -6.70 29.40 -9.03
N SER A 69 -5.81 28.96 -8.14
CA SER A 69 -5.38 29.74 -6.97
C SER A 69 -4.03 30.40 -7.25
N ARG A 70 -3.94 31.73 -7.26
CA ARG A 70 -2.64 32.43 -7.36
C ARG A 70 -1.76 32.23 -6.12
N GLU A 71 -2.27 31.62 -5.06
CA GLU A 71 -1.60 31.42 -3.78
C GLU A 71 -1.07 29.99 -3.57
N LYS A 72 -0.13 29.82 -2.63
CA LYS A 72 0.34 28.51 -2.19
C LYS A 72 -0.81 27.77 -1.48
N ILE A 73 -1.14 26.56 -1.94
CA ILE A 73 -2.22 25.76 -1.35
C ILE A 73 -1.66 24.93 -0.20
N LYS A 74 -2.38 24.86 0.93
CA LYS A 74 -1.99 23.96 2.03
C LYS A 74 -2.08 22.52 1.56
N ILE A 75 -1.13 21.67 1.95
CA ILE A 75 -1.19 20.24 1.58
C ILE A 75 -2.54 19.65 2.00
N THR A 76 -3.01 19.98 3.19
CA THR A 76 -4.32 19.55 3.71
C THR A 76 -5.53 19.93 2.82
N GLU A 77 -5.44 20.97 2.00
CA GLU A 77 -6.52 21.39 1.09
C GLU A 77 -6.49 20.60 -0.22
N LEU A 78 -5.31 20.31 -0.76
CA LEU A 78 -5.15 19.41 -1.91
C LEU A 78 -5.68 18.01 -1.60
N ILE A 79 -5.50 17.58 -0.35
CA ILE A 79 -5.90 16.26 0.14
C ILE A 79 -7.41 16.07 0.15
N LYS A 80 -8.20 17.11 0.45
CA LYS A 80 -9.67 17.05 0.39
C LYS A 80 -10.19 16.76 -1.02
N ILE A 81 -9.37 16.98 -2.04
CA ILE A 81 -9.75 16.88 -3.46
C ILE A 81 -9.32 15.53 -4.05
N LEU A 82 -8.29 14.90 -3.45
CA LEU A 82 -7.76 13.62 -3.88
C LEU A 82 -8.50 12.49 -3.18
N LYS A 83 -8.95 11.48 -3.95
CA LYS A 83 -9.45 10.22 -3.37
C LYS A 83 -8.32 9.50 -2.64
N ASP A 84 -8.62 8.62 -1.69
CA ASP A 84 -7.63 7.98 -0.79
C ASP A 84 -6.42 7.34 -1.50
N GLU A 85 -6.65 6.67 -2.63
CA GLU A 85 -5.56 6.08 -3.42
C GLU A 85 -4.66 7.15 -4.03
N ALA A 86 -5.26 8.14 -4.69
CA ALA A 86 -4.53 9.26 -5.27
C ALA A 86 -3.78 10.07 -4.19
N LEU A 87 -4.37 10.17 -3.00
CA LEU A 87 -3.74 10.77 -1.84
C LEU A 87 -2.48 10.02 -1.43
N THR A 88 -2.57 8.71 -1.19
CA THR A 88 -1.42 7.90 -0.78
C THR A 88 -0.28 7.99 -1.79
N ILE A 89 -0.58 7.85 -3.09
CA ILE A 89 0.41 8.00 -4.17
C ILE A 89 1.06 9.39 -4.15
N PHE A 90 0.27 10.44 -3.92
CA PHE A 90 0.80 11.79 -3.82
C PHE A 90 1.70 11.97 -2.59
N LEU A 91 1.32 11.42 -1.43
CA LEU A 91 2.12 11.49 -0.21
C LEU A 91 3.46 10.77 -0.34
N ILE A 92 3.47 9.60 -1.00
CA ILE A 92 4.70 8.90 -1.39
C ILE A 92 5.59 9.83 -2.22
N ALA A 93 5.02 10.50 -3.23
CA ALA A 93 5.79 11.39 -4.09
C ALA A 93 6.36 12.59 -3.33
N LEU A 94 5.58 13.19 -2.43
CA LEU A 94 6.03 14.29 -1.57
C LEU A 94 7.21 13.87 -0.69
N HIS A 95 7.13 12.71 -0.06
CA HIS A 95 8.22 12.20 0.76
C HIS A 95 9.48 11.92 -0.09
N ILE A 96 9.32 11.17 -1.19
CA ILE A 96 10.43 10.70 -2.02
C ILE A 96 11.14 11.85 -2.76
N TYR A 97 10.40 12.82 -3.28
CA TYR A 97 10.93 13.83 -4.22
C TYR A 97 11.03 15.24 -3.66
N LEU A 98 10.36 15.54 -2.55
CA LEU A 98 10.43 16.83 -1.86
C LEU A 98 10.87 16.72 -0.39
N GLY A 99 11.27 15.52 0.07
CA GLY A 99 11.80 15.31 1.41
C GLY A 99 10.81 15.63 2.53
N VAL A 100 9.50 15.52 2.28
CA VAL A 100 8.48 15.75 3.32
C VAL A 100 8.59 14.65 4.38
N SER A 101 8.74 15.02 5.65
CA SER A 101 8.99 14.05 6.72
C SER A 101 7.79 13.14 6.99
N ALA A 102 8.05 11.91 7.44
CA ALA A 102 7.01 10.95 7.82
C ALA A 102 6.06 11.52 8.89
N ASP A 103 6.56 12.33 9.83
CA ASP A 103 5.72 12.98 10.86
C ASP A 103 4.72 13.95 10.26
N GLU A 104 5.14 14.70 9.24
CA GLU A 104 4.25 15.60 8.53
C GLU A 104 3.21 14.84 7.71
N ILE A 105 3.60 13.75 7.04
CA ILE A 105 2.68 12.85 6.34
C ILE A 105 1.68 12.20 7.32
N LEU A 106 2.14 11.78 8.50
CA LEU A 106 1.29 11.22 9.55
C LEU A 106 0.26 12.24 10.04
N ARG A 107 0.66 13.48 10.34
CA ARG A 107 -0.27 14.57 10.70
C ARG A 107 -1.29 14.86 9.62
N ILE A 108 -0.89 14.65 8.37
CA ILE A 108 -1.75 14.83 7.21
C ILE A 108 -2.84 13.74 7.14
N ILE A 109 -2.51 12.48 7.41
CA ILE A 109 -3.45 11.35 7.30
C ILE A 109 -4.23 11.11 8.59
N SER A 110 -3.64 11.37 9.75
CA SER A 110 -4.36 11.43 11.02
C SER A 110 -5.24 12.68 10.95
N LYS A 111 -6.55 12.56 11.17
CA LYS A 111 -7.54 13.66 11.15
C LYS A 111 -7.32 14.72 12.26
N ASP A 112 -6.10 14.84 12.75
CA ASP A 112 -5.67 15.73 13.81
C ASP A 112 -5.69 17.18 13.33
N LYS A 113 -6.43 18.03 14.04
CA LYS A 113 -6.81 19.39 13.59
C LYS A 113 -5.65 20.39 13.60
N LYS A 114 -4.48 20.03 14.16
CA LYS A 114 -3.24 20.83 14.04
C LYS A 114 -2.66 20.66 12.62
N LYS A 115 -3.31 21.33 11.67
CA LYS A 115 -3.03 21.33 10.22
C LYS A 115 -1.53 21.41 9.94
N SER A 116 -1.05 20.63 8.96
CA SER A 116 0.28 20.85 8.38
C SER A 116 0.42 22.32 7.99
N ARG A 117 1.51 22.95 8.45
CA ARG A 117 1.86 24.33 8.07
C ARG A 117 2.45 24.40 6.66
N LYS A 118 2.84 23.26 6.09
CA LYS A 118 3.47 23.22 4.78
C LYS A 118 2.43 23.52 3.70
N LYS A 119 2.84 24.42 2.83
CA LYS A 119 2.11 24.79 1.64
C LYS A 119 2.90 24.29 0.45
N ILE A 120 2.21 23.77 -0.55
CA ILE A 120 2.81 23.42 -1.84
C ILE A 120 2.63 24.62 -2.76
N SER A 121 3.74 25.09 -3.31
CA SER A 121 3.77 26.10 -4.35
C SER A 121 3.79 25.45 -5.74
N ARG A 122 3.56 26.26 -6.77
CA ARG A 122 3.75 25.83 -8.17
C ARG A 122 5.19 25.40 -8.44
N GLN A 123 6.17 26.03 -7.79
CA GLN A 123 7.58 25.69 -7.95
C GLN A 123 7.90 24.30 -7.36
N ASP A 124 7.27 23.94 -6.25
CA ASP A 124 7.40 22.60 -5.65
C ASP A 124 6.84 21.52 -6.59
N LEU A 125 5.70 21.79 -7.24
CA LEU A 125 5.15 20.88 -8.26
C LEU A 125 6.04 20.77 -9.49
N LYS A 126 6.59 21.88 -9.98
CA LYS A 126 7.56 21.85 -11.10
C LYS A 126 8.79 21.02 -10.74
N THR A 127 9.30 21.20 -9.53
CA THR A 127 10.45 20.43 -9.00
C THR A 127 10.11 18.95 -8.92
N LEU A 128 8.95 18.61 -8.36
CA LEU A 128 8.50 17.24 -8.22
C LEU A 128 8.22 16.59 -9.60
N ALA A 129 7.60 17.30 -10.54
CA ALA A 129 7.40 16.83 -11.92
C ALA A 129 8.73 16.62 -12.66
N GLY A 130 9.68 17.56 -12.52
CA GLY A 130 11.02 17.43 -13.11
C GLY A 130 11.81 16.26 -12.52
N ASN A 131 11.77 16.08 -11.20
CA ASN A 131 12.40 14.95 -10.53
C ASN A 131 11.74 13.61 -10.92
N LEU A 132 10.41 13.58 -11.05
CA LEU A 132 9.69 12.42 -11.53
C LEU A 132 10.03 12.09 -12.99
N GLN A 133 10.15 13.08 -13.87
CA GLN A 133 10.53 12.84 -15.27
C GLN A 133 11.92 12.21 -15.38
N ARG A 134 12.89 12.67 -14.58
CA ARG A 134 14.26 12.11 -14.54
C ARG A 134 14.31 10.70 -13.94
N ASN A 135 13.53 10.43 -12.89
CA ASN A 135 13.60 9.16 -12.15
C ASN A 135 12.60 8.08 -12.62
N LEU A 136 11.45 8.47 -13.21
CA LEU A 136 10.49 7.54 -13.82
C LEU A 136 10.84 7.22 -15.28
N GLY A 137 11.67 8.04 -15.93
CA GLY A 137 12.20 7.75 -17.27
C GLY A 137 13.16 6.55 -17.30
N GLU A 138 13.73 6.18 -16.15
CA GLU A 138 14.56 4.98 -15.96
C GLU A 138 13.72 3.72 -15.68
N VAL A 139 12.41 3.73 -15.95
CA VAL A 139 11.57 2.54 -15.78
C VAL A 139 11.84 1.57 -16.94
N LEU A 140 12.83 0.71 -16.70
CA LEU A 140 13.13 -0.53 -17.42
C LEU A 140 11.95 -1.50 -17.31
N TYR A 141 10.97 -1.40 -18.20
CA TYR A 141 10.14 -2.56 -18.55
C TYR A 141 10.72 -3.21 -19.80
N LYS A 142 11.83 -3.93 -19.65
CA LYS A 142 12.06 -5.07 -20.54
C LYS A 142 11.18 -6.20 -20.02
N LYS A 143 10.21 -6.62 -20.84
CA LYS A 143 9.65 -7.96 -20.75
C LYS A 143 10.83 -8.92 -20.89
N GLU A 144 11.30 -9.52 -19.80
CA GLU A 144 12.03 -10.80 -19.81
C GLU A 144 12.32 -11.28 -18.38
N SER A 145 11.80 -12.48 -18.10
CA SER A 145 12.28 -13.52 -17.15
C SER A 145 12.84 -13.14 -15.76
N ASP A 146 12.12 -13.63 -14.73
CA ASP A 146 12.61 -14.36 -13.55
C ASP A 146 13.66 -13.77 -12.58
N ARG A 147 13.94 -12.47 -12.60
CA ARG A 147 14.57 -11.81 -11.44
C ARG A 147 13.87 -10.50 -11.10
N ILE A 148 13.00 -10.54 -10.08
CA ILE A 148 12.45 -9.33 -9.46
C ILE A 148 13.59 -8.67 -8.65
N GLY A 149 14.44 -7.91 -9.33
CA GLY A 149 15.32 -6.93 -8.70
C GLY A 149 14.47 -5.84 -8.04
N SER A 150 14.91 -5.34 -6.89
CA SER A 150 14.32 -4.14 -6.29
C SER A 150 14.73 -2.94 -7.13
N THR A 151 13.77 -2.21 -7.69
CA THR A 151 14.08 -0.94 -8.36
C THR A 151 14.45 0.12 -7.32
N ARG A 152 15.15 1.18 -7.76
CA ARG A 152 15.39 2.34 -6.90
C ARG A 152 14.09 2.94 -6.37
N LEU A 153 13.02 2.96 -7.17
CA LEU A 153 11.72 3.48 -6.75
C LEU A 153 11.08 2.58 -5.68
N ARG A 154 11.10 1.25 -5.87
CA ARG A 154 10.56 0.29 -4.90
C ARG A 154 11.27 0.37 -3.56
N ALA A 155 12.60 0.50 -3.55
CA ALA A 155 13.37 0.72 -2.33
C ALA A 155 12.94 2.01 -1.59
N LYS A 156 12.67 3.10 -2.33
CA LYS A 156 12.17 4.35 -1.75
C LYS A 156 10.73 4.23 -1.22
N ILE A 157 9.85 3.51 -1.93
CA ILE A 157 8.47 3.22 -1.45
C ILE A 157 8.52 2.39 -0.17
N ARG A 158 9.36 1.34 -0.14
CA ARG A 158 9.58 0.52 1.05
C ARG A 158 10.04 1.39 2.23
N ARG A 159 11.07 2.21 2.03
CA ARG A 159 11.60 3.10 3.07
C ARG A 159 10.54 4.09 3.58
N PHE A 160 9.71 4.62 2.69
CA PHE A 160 8.58 5.47 3.09
C PHE A 160 7.60 4.73 4.03
N LEU A 161 7.23 3.49 3.70
CA LEU A 161 6.35 2.68 4.56
C LEU A 161 7.03 2.35 5.89
N GLU A 162 8.31 1.98 5.88
CA GLU A 162 9.10 1.73 7.09
C GLU A 162 9.15 2.97 8.00
N ASP A 163 9.44 4.14 7.44
CA ASP A 163 9.49 5.40 8.18
C ASP A 163 8.12 5.76 8.79
N LEU A 164 7.02 5.58 8.05
CA LEU A 164 5.67 5.82 8.57
C LEU A 164 5.31 4.86 9.72
N LEU A 165 5.58 3.57 9.55
CA LEU A 165 5.23 2.55 10.54
C LEU A 165 6.10 2.64 11.78
N LYS A 166 7.40 2.93 11.62
CA LYS A 166 8.33 3.14 12.74
C LYS A 166 7.87 4.23 13.69
N ARG A 167 7.25 5.31 13.18
CA ARG A 167 6.69 6.39 14.01
C ARG A 167 5.46 5.97 14.80
N LYS A 168 4.78 4.91 14.38
CA LYS A 168 3.73 4.22 15.13
C LYS A 168 4.27 3.04 15.93
N GLU A 169 5.60 2.90 16.03
CA GLU A 169 6.31 1.78 16.66
C GLU A 169 6.01 0.41 16.04
N ILE A 170 5.55 0.36 14.79
CA ILE A 170 5.22 -0.88 14.08
C ILE A 170 6.42 -1.30 13.23
N ILE A 171 6.77 -2.58 13.30
CA ILE A 171 7.85 -3.16 12.49
C ILE A 171 7.27 -3.51 11.11
N LEU A 172 7.94 -3.10 10.03
CA LEU A 172 7.62 -3.57 8.68
C LEU A 172 8.58 -4.71 8.29
N SER A 173 8.01 -5.84 7.90
CA SER A 173 8.74 -6.99 7.38
C SER A 173 8.30 -7.30 5.96
N VAL A 174 9.23 -7.17 5.01
CA VAL A 174 8.99 -7.52 3.61
C VAL A 174 9.51 -8.94 3.38
N ARG A 175 8.63 -9.85 2.96
CA ARG A 175 8.96 -11.25 2.71
C ARG A 175 8.84 -11.59 1.23
N ARG A 176 9.73 -12.45 0.75
CA ARG A 176 9.58 -13.08 -0.57
C ARG A 176 8.60 -14.24 -0.47
N VAL A 177 7.77 -14.38 -1.49
CA VAL A 177 6.87 -15.51 -1.63
C VAL A 177 7.19 -16.17 -2.95
N ASP A 178 8.05 -17.18 -2.87
CA ASP A 178 8.35 -18.00 -4.02
C ASP A 178 7.18 -18.97 -4.20
N VAL A 179 6.32 -18.64 -5.16
CA VAL A 179 5.25 -19.52 -5.66
C VAL A 179 5.41 -19.59 -7.16
N ARG A 180 5.57 -20.81 -7.68
CA ARG A 180 5.66 -21.03 -9.13
C ARG A 180 4.32 -20.70 -9.78
N ASP A 181 4.33 -20.08 -10.94
CA ASP A 181 3.08 -19.67 -11.62
C ASP A 181 2.17 -20.86 -11.96
N GLU A 182 2.74 -22.05 -12.13
CA GLU A 182 2.02 -23.32 -12.28
C GLU A 182 1.24 -23.71 -11.02
N GLU A 183 1.82 -23.54 -9.84
CA GLU A 183 1.16 -23.77 -8.55
C GLU A 183 0.02 -22.77 -8.35
N VAL A 184 0.25 -21.50 -8.74
CA VAL A 184 -0.77 -20.45 -8.70
C VAL A 184 -1.96 -20.78 -9.62
N LYS A 185 -1.71 -21.26 -10.85
CA LYS A 185 -2.77 -21.68 -11.77
C LYS A 185 -3.59 -22.85 -11.24
N LYS A 186 -2.94 -23.86 -10.66
CA LYS A 186 -3.59 -25.03 -10.04
C LYS A 186 -4.47 -24.59 -8.87
N LEU A 187 -3.93 -23.77 -7.98
CA LEU A 187 -4.64 -23.28 -6.81
C LEU A 187 -5.76 -22.31 -7.15
N SER A 188 -5.56 -21.37 -8.08
CA SER A 188 -6.62 -20.50 -8.60
C SER A 188 -7.81 -21.32 -9.10
N SER A 189 -7.55 -22.39 -9.86
CA SER A 189 -8.60 -23.28 -10.38
C SER A 189 -9.31 -24.04 -9.26
N LYS A 190 -8.56 -24.49 -8.24
CA LYS A 190 -9.09 -25.17 -7.06
C LYS A 190 -10.00 -24.24 -6.25
N PHE A 191 -9.49 -23.08 -5.80
CA PHE A 191 -10.24 -22.11 -5.01
C PHE A 191 -11.45 -21.55 -5.76
N TRP A 192 -11.37 -21.38 -7.09
CA TRP A 192 -12.53 -21.01 -7.90
C TRP A 192 -13.65 -22.04 -7.78
N LYS A 193 -13.34 -23.32 -8.03
CA LYS A 193 -14.34 -24.41 -8.01
C LYS A 193 -14.91 -24.65 -6.61
N GLU A 194 -14.06 -24.64 -5.59
CA GLU A 194 -14.42 -25.08 -4.24
C GLU A 194 -15.02 -23.95 -3.40
N ARG A 195 -14.62 -22.69 -3.62
CA ARG A 195 -14.98 -21.56 -2.75
C ARG A 195 -15.48 -20.32 -3.49
N CYS A 196 -14.64 -19.65 -4.27
CA CYS A 196 -14.97 -18.31 -4.78
C CYS A 196 -16.16 -18.31 -5.76
N LYS A 197 -16.41 -19.38 -6.52
CA LYS A 197 -17.62 -19.48 -7.36
C LYS A 197 -18.92 -19.46 -6.55
N LYS A 198 -18.92 -20.09 -5.37
CA LYS A 198 -20.10 -20.20 -4.50
C LYS A 198 -20.32 -18.94 -3.66
N GLU A 199 -19.23 -18.39 -3.12
CA GLU A 199 -19.29 -17.32 -2.11
C GLU A 199 -19.33 -15.92 -2.73
N CYS A 200 -18.52 -15.65 -3.76
CA CYS A 200 -18.34 -14.29 -4.28
C CYS A 200 -18.45 -14.15 -5.80
N ASN A 201 -18.62 -15.26 -6.53
CA ASN A 201 -18.69 -15.35 -8.00
C ASN A 201 -17.61 -14.54 -8.74
N LYS A 202 -16.42 -14.40 -8.13
CA LYS A 202 -15.25 -13.77 -8.74
C LYS A 202 -14.11 -14.77 -8.82
N ARG A 203 -13.48 -14.87 -9.99
CA ARG A 203 -12.31 -15.73 -10.15
C ARG A 203 -11.12 -15.09 -9.40
N PRO A 204 -10.41 -15.83 -8.54
CA PRO A 204 -9.22 -15.30 -7.89
C PRO A 204 -8.19 -14.91 -8.92
N ASP A 205 -7.65 -13.70 -8.79
CA ASP A 205 -6.48 -13.34 -9.56
C ASP A 205 -5.22 -14.03 -9.00
N SER A 206 -4.12 -13.98 -9.75
CA SER A 206 -2.88 -14.63 -9.34
C SER A 206 -2.28 -14.06 -8.06
N GLU A 207 -2.58 -12.80 -7.73
CA GLU A 207 -2.06 -12.12 -6.55
C GLU A 207 -2.83 -12.51 -5.30
N ASP A 208 -4.16 -12.62 -5.38
CA ASP A 208 -5.01 -13.12 -4.30
C ASP A 208 -4.53 -14.50 -3.84
N ILE A 209 -4.14 -15.35 -4.79
CA ILE A 209 -3.61 -16.69 -4.52
C ILE A 209 -2.22 -16.63 -3.92
N LYS A 210 -1.31 -15.81 -4.47
CA LYS A 210 0.05 -15.64 -3.94
C LYS A 210 0.00 -15.10 -2.50
N LEU A 211 -0.86 -14.12 -2.24
CA LEU A 211 -1.10 -13.55 -0.90
C LEU A 211 -1.70 -14.56 0.05
N ALA A 212 -2.76 -15.26 -0.35
CA ALA A 212 -3.37 -16.28 0.49
C ALA A 212 -2.38 -17.38 0.87
N LEU A 213 -1.58 -17.88 -0.07
CA LEU A 213 -0.58 -18.92 0.21
C LEU A 213 0.48 -18.45 1.20
N GLN A 214 0.94 -17.22 1.05
CA GLN A 214 1.87 -16.65 2.00
C GLN A 214 1.23 -16.49 3.38
N PHE A 215 -0.01 -15.98 3.43
CA PHE A 215 -0.72 -15.80 4.68
C PHE A 215 -0.87 -17.13 5.39
N SER A 216 -1.20 -18.21 4.67
CA SER A 216 -1.21 -19.58 5.19
C SER A 216 0.16 -20.02 5.72
N ARG A 217 1.25 -19.79 4.97
CA ARG A 217 2.62 -20.15 5.42
C ARG A 217 3.01 -19.40 6.71
N ILE A 218 2.69 -18.12 6.79
CA ILE A 218 2.93 -17.30 8.00
C ILE A 218 2.02 -17.75 9.14
N MET A 219 0.79 -18.14 8.82
CA MET A 219 -0.19 -18.68 9.76
C MET A 219 0.27 -19.92 10.49
N VAL A 220 0.90 -20.85 9.79
CA VAL A 220 1.47 -22.05 10.40
C VAL A 220 2.61 -21.70 11.38
N GLN A 221 3.35 -20.61 11.14
CA GLN A 221 4.57 -20.28 11.87
C GLN A 221 4.34 -19.35 13.08
N SER A 222 3.23 -18.62 13.15
CA SER A 222 2.99 -17.60 14.19
C SER A 222 1.72 -17.86 14.99
N LYS A 223 1.86 -17.87 16.32
CA LYS A 223 0.77 -18.18 17.27
C LYS A 223 -0.27 -17.06 17.40
N LYS A 224 0.00 -15.84 16.93
CA LYS A 224 -0.89 -14.67 17.06
C LYS A 224 -0.87 -13.83 15.78
N ILE A 225 -1.93 -13.97 14.97
CA ILE A 225 -2.03 -13.31 13.67
C ILE A 225 -3.34 -12.55 13.55
N GLU A 226 -3.21 -11.32 13.09
CA GLU A 226 -4.32 -10.46 12.71
C GLU A 226 -4.26 -10.22 11.19
N ILE A 227 -5.42 -10.18 10.55
CA ILE A 227 -5.51 -9.98 9.11
C ILE A 227 -6.34 -8.72 8.82
N LEU A 228 -5.73 -7.78 8.10
CA LEU A 228 -6.32 -6.57 7.55
C LEU A 228 -6.47 -6.72 6.04
N ILE A 229 -7.60 -7.29 5.65
CA ILE A 229 -8.03 -7.37 4.26
C ILE A 229 -9.33 -6.60 4.07
N GLN A 230 -9.67 -6.25 2.85
CA GLN A 230 -10.92 -5.58 2.56
C GLN A 230 -12.10 -6.44 3.05
N GLU A 231 -12.79 -5.95 4.08
CA GLU A 231 -13.94 -6.63 4.72
C GLU A 231 -15.19 -6.41 3.87
N ARG A 232 -15.17 -6.95 2.66
CA ARG A 232 -16.34 -7.06 1.79
C ARG A 232 -16.66 -8.54 1.65
N GLU A 233 -17.91 -8.92 1.92
CA GLU A 233 -18.40 -10.30 1.81
C GLU A 233 -18.14 -10.93 0.43
N LYS A 234 -17.87 -10.12 -0.60
CA LYS A 234 -17.70 -10.53 -2.00
C LYS A 234 -16.27 -10.42 -2.53
N GLU A 235 -15.25 -10.39 -1.67
CA GLU A 235 -13.85 -10.40 -2.12
C GLU A 235 -13.19 -11.77 -1.96
N CYS A 236 -12.64 -12.26 -3.09
CA CYS A 236 -12.11 -13.61 -3.19
C CYS A 236 -10.90 -13.83 -2.28
N LEU A 237 -10.05 -12.80 -2.04
CA LEU A 237 -8.96 -12.90 -1.06
C LEU A 237 -9.46 -13.24 0.35
N THR A 238 -10.51 -12.57 0.82
CA THR A 238 -11.15 -12.86 2.13
C THR A 238 -11.73 -14.26 2.18
N CYS A 239 -12.40 -14.70 1.11
CA CYS A 239 -12.92 -16.06 0.99
C CYS A 239 -11.80 -17.11 1.05
N ILE A 240 -10.70 -16.88 0.32
CA ILE A 240 -9.56 -17.81 0.26
C ILE A 240 -8.87 -17.88 1.62
N ILE A 241 -8.53 -16.74 2.23
CA ILE A 241 -7.86 -16.71 3.54
C ILE A 241 -8.69 -17.44 4.59
N THR A 242 -10.00 -17.20 4.63
CA THR A 242 -10.90 -17.85 5.59
C THR A 242 -10.92 -19.36 5.38
N TYR A 243 -11.02 -19.81 4.13
CA TYR A 243 -10.95 -21.24 3.79
C TYR A 243 -9.60 -21.86 4.14
N CYS A 244 -8.49 -21.14 3.94
CA CYS A 244 -7.16 -21.58 4.34
C CYS A 244 -6.96 -21.65 5.86
N LYS A 245 -7.74 -20.93 6.67
CA LYS A 245 -7.68 -21.04 8.15
C LYS A 245 -8.31 -22.33 8.68
N THR A 246 -9.20 -22.94 7.89
CA THR A 246 -9.93 -24.17 8.26
C THR A 246 -9.16 -25.47 8.00
N PHE A 247 -7.95 -25.38 7.43
CA PHE A 247 -7.01 -26.49 7.20
C PHE A 247 -5.70 -26.22 7.96
#